data_AF-A0A0G0S6C6-F1
#
_entry.id   AF-A0A0G0S6C6-F1
#
_cell.length_a   1.000
_cell.length_b   1.000
_cell.length_c   1.000
_cell.angle_alpha   90.00
_cell.angle_beta   90.00
_cell.angle_gamma   90.00
#
_symmetry.space_group_name_H-M   'P 1'
#
loop_
_entity.id
_entity.type
_entity.pdbx_description
1 polymer ?
#
loop_
_entity_poly.entity_id
_entity_poly.type
_entity_poly.pdbx_seq_one_letter_code
_entity_poly.pdbx_strand_id
1 'polypeptide(L)'
;MSDQKEFSNDGACSGDTIQVLKGQHVDLKNKLKEISDEIKKSRSDFGDIPDKLRKFNIELANHAEFENCAFYQPLLKKMEGQGFDIDDIKEFIAEMTKLLNVVKDFTQRYDKAEMIQNDTASFSSDLSAAMAELETRIVAEEDGVFIYW
;
A
#
# COMPACT_ATOMS: atom_id res chain seq x y z
N MET A 1 11.22 -43.56 28.04
CA MET A 1 10.97 -42.11 28.18
C MET A 1 11.83 -41.42 27.14
N SER A 2 11.21 -41.08 26.01
CA SER A 2 11.76 -40.16 25.00
C SER A 2 10.61 -39.66 24.13
N ASP A 3 10.48 -38.34 24.18
CA ASP A 3 10.16 -37.41 23.10
C ASP A 3 8.73 -37.19 22.59
N GLN A 4 8.32 -35.94 22.86
CA GLN A 4 7.25 -35.14 22.28
C GLN A 4 7.35 -35.08 20.74
N LYS A 5 6.20 -34.98 20.09
CA LYS A 5 5.95 -34.06 18.97
C LYS A 5 4.45 -33.94 18.75
N GLU A 6 3.82 -33.05 19.52
CA GLU A 6 2.55 -32.46 19.11
C GLU A 6 2.88 -31.37 18.08
N PHE A 7 2.81 -31.75 16.81
CA PHE A 7 2.66 -30.78 15.74
C PHE A 7 1.17 -30.57 15.52
N SER A 8 0.75 -29.32 15.62
CA SER A 8 -0.19 -28.61 14.72
C SER A 8 -1.03 -27.64 15.53
N ASN A 9 -0.44 -26.49 15.81
CA ASN A 9 -1.18 -25.29 16.18
C ASN A 9 -0.86 -24.25 15.11
N ASP A 10 -1.61 -24.25 14.00
CA ASP A 10 -1.58 -23.16 12.99
C ASP A 10 -2.87 -23.18 12.14
N GLY A 11 -4.02 -23.41 12.79
CA GLY A 11 -5.29 -23.64 12.10
C GLY A 11 -6.22 -22.41 11.95
N ALA A 12 -5.85 -21.22 12.39
CA ALA A 12 -6.82 -20.12 12.50
C ALA A 12 -6.22 -18.70 12.42
N CYS A 13 -5.50 -18.33 11.34
CA CYS A 13 -5.06 -16.93 11.14
C CYS A 13 -4.96 -16.46 9.67
N SER A 14 -5.28 -17.25 8.65
CA SER A 14 -5.03 -16.82 7.25
C SER A 14 -6.07 -15.86 6.68
N GLY A 15 -7.35 -15.99 7.04
CA GLY A 15 -8.43 -15.14 6.51
C GLY A 15 -8.40 -13.69 6.99
N ASP A 16 -7.79 -13.43 8.15
CA ASP A 16 -7.77 -12.09 8.79
C ASP A 16 -6.80 -11.14 8.07
N THR A 17 -5.58 -11.59 7.75
CA THR A 17 -4.55 -10.74 7.12
C THR A 17 -5.00 -10.15 5.78
N ILE A 18 -5.58 -10.97 4.89
CA ILE A 18 -6.02 -10.49 3.57
C ILE A 18 -7.18 -9.51 3.69
N GLN A 19 -8.12 -9.76 4.61
CA GLN A 19 -9.23 -8.82 4.84
C GLN A 19 -8.74 -7.49 5.41
N VAL A 20 -7.76 -7.52 6.32
CA VAL A 20 -7.12 -6.32 6.85
C VAL A 20 -6.42 -5.53 5.73
N LEU A 21 -5.63 -6.20 4.87
CA LEU A 21 -4.94 -5.54 3.76
C LEU A 21 -5.92 -4.91 2.76
N LYS A 22 -6.99 -5.63 2.37
CA LYS A 22 -8.05 -5.07 1.51
C LYS A 22 -8.76 -3.89 2.15
N GLY A 23 -8.99 -3.93 3.46
CA GLY A 23 -9.51 -2.80 4.22
C GLY A 23 -8.60 -1.58 4.12
N GLN A 24 -7.29 -1.78 4.34
CA GLN A 24 -6.28 -0.71 4.20
C GLN A 24 -6.23 -0.15 2.76
N HIS A 25 -6.35 -1.00 1.73
CA HIS A 25 -6.42 -0.57 0.33
C HIS A 25 -7.59 0.39 0.08
N VAL A 26 -8.78 0.03 0.57
CA VAL A 26 -9.98 0.88 0.46
C VAL A 26 -9.77 2.22 1.16
N ASP A 27 -9.20 2.22 2.37
CA ASP A 27 -8.94 3.44 3.14
C ASP A 27 -7.93 4.35 2.43
N LEU A 28 -6.83 3.79 1.91
CA LEU A 28 -5.82 4.55 1.16
C LEU A 28 -6.42 5.17 -0.11
N LYS A 29 -7.22 4.42 -0.88
CA LYS A 29 -7.92 4.93 -2.07
C LYS A 29 -8.88 6.07 -1.72
N ASN A 30 -9.66 5.90 -0.65
CA ASN A 30 -10.62 6.91 -0.22
C ASN A 30 -9.93 8.21 0.19
N LYS A 31 -8.80 8.15 0.90
CA LYS A 31 -8.05 9.35 1.32
C LYS A 31 -7.52 10.17 0.14
N LEU A 32 -6.92 9.54 -0.87
CA LEU A 32 -6.49 10.27 -2.06
C LEU A 32 -7.67 10.84 -2.85
N LYS A 33 -8.79 10.12 -2.88
CA LYS A 33 -10.03 10.61 -3.50
C LYS A 33 -10.61 11.82 -2.76
N GLU A 34 -10.60 11.82 -1.42
CA GLU A 34 -11.03 12.97 -0.61
C GLU A 34 -10.21 14.21 -0.95
N ILE A 35 -8.88 14.08 -1.02
CA ILE A 35 -7.98 15.16 -1.44
C ILE A 35 -8.32 15.63 -2.86
N SER A 36 -8.54 14.70 -3.80
CA SER A 36 -8.94 15.02 -5.18
C SER A 36 -10.25 15.81 -5.24
N ASP A 37 -11.25 15.40 -4.44
CA ASP A 37 -12.55 16.04 -4.41
C ASP A 37 -12.51 17.43 -3.73
N GLU A 38 -11.62 17.62 -2.75
CA GLU A 38 -11.38 18.91 -2.13
C GLU A 38 -10.74 19.90 -3.09
N ILE A 39 -9.74 19.50 -3.88
CA ILE A 39 -9.13 20.36 -4.91
C ILE A 39 -10.19 20.81 -5.92
N LYS A 40 -11.11 19.93 -6.32
CA LYS A 40 -12.19 20.26 -7.26
C LYS A 40 -13.19 21.25 -6.68
N LYS A 41 -13.40 21.24 -5.36
CA LYS A 41 -14.36 22.11 -4.64
C LYS A 41 -13.73 23.44 -4.24
N SER A 42 -12.47 23.43 -3.82
CA SER A 42 -11.73 24.60 -3.33
C SER A 42 -11.12 25.38 -4.49
N ARG A 43 -11.59 26.62 -4.69
CA ARG A 43 -11.02 27.52 -5.71
C ARG A 43 -9.72 28.22 -5.26
N SER A 44 -9.36 28.15 -3.97
CA SER A 44 -8.21 28.90 -3.44
C SER A 44 -7.71 28.53 -2.04
N ASP A 45 -8.35 27.58 -1.34
CA ASP A 45 -7.90 27.14 0.00
C ASP A 45 -7.41 25.69 -0.04
N PHE A 46 -6.11 25.53 0.17
CA PHE A 46 -5.39 24.26 0.18
C PHE A 46 -4.62 24.05 1.48
N GLY A 47 -4.94 24.83 2.54
CA GLY A 47 -4.14 24.89 3.76
C GLY A 47 -4.02 23.54 4.49
N ASP A 48 -5.02 22.67 4.37
CA ASP A 48 -5.09 21.37 5.04
C ASP A 48 -4.58 20.18 4.21
N ILE A 49 -4.39 20.36 2.90
CA ILE A 49 -3.95 19.30 2.00
C ILE A 49 -2.57 18.74 2.37
N PRO A 50 -1.54 19.56 2.67
CA PRO A 50 -0.23 19.04 3.07
C PRO A 50 -0.30 18.13 4.31
N ASP A 51 -1.16 18.47 5.27
CA ASP A 51 -1.34 17.66 6.47
C ASP A 51 -2.07 16.34 6.18
N LYS A 52 -3.02 16.35 5.23
CA LYS A 52 -3.67 15.12 4.73
C LYS A 52 -2.68 14.23 4.00
N LEU A 53 -1.82 14.79 3.14
CA LEU A 53 -0.76 14.05 2.45
C LEU A 53 0.25 13.46 3.43
N ARG A 54 0.62 14.20 4.49
CA ARG A 54 1.52 13.71 5.54
C ARG A 54 0.91 12.53 6.31
N LYS A 55 -0.37 12.63 6.69
CA LYS A 55 -1.10 11.54 7.36
C LYS A 55 -1.21 10.31 6.45
N PHE A 56 -1.59 10.53 5.20
CA PHE A 56 -1.65 9.47 4.19
C PHE A 56 -0.30 8.78 4.02
N ASN A 57 0.81 9.53 3.95
CA ASN A 57 2.15 8.95 3.82
C ASN A 57 2.55 8.06 5.02
N ILE A 58 2.14 8.45 6.24
CA ILE A 58 2.35 7.64 7.45
C ILE A 58 1.55 6.34 7.36
N GLU A 59 0.28 6.42 6.96
CA GLU A 59 -0.59 5.24 6.83
C GLU A 59 -0.12 4.31 5.71
N LEU A 60 0.34 4.86 4.59
CA LEU A 60 0.95 4.10 3.49
C LEU A 60 2.22 3.38 3.95
N ALA A 61 3.05 4.03 4.77
CA ALA A 61 4.23 3.40 5.36
C ALA A 61 3.86 2.26 6.33
N ASN A 62 2.87 2.47 7.20
CA ASN A 62 2.38 1.45 8.12
C ASN A 62 1.76 0.25 7.38
N HIS A 63 0.99 0.50 6.32
CA HIS A 63 0.45 -0.53 5.45
C HIS A 63 1.56 -1.38 4.83
N ALA A 64 2.58 -0.75 4.24
CA ALA A 64 3.71 -1.47 3.64
C ALA A 64 4.53 -2.28 4.65
N GLU A 65 4.71 -1.76 5.87
CA GLU A 65 5.37 -2.51 6.94
C GLU A 65 4.55 -3.73 7.35
N PHE A 66 3.23 -3.55 7.56
CA PHE A 66 2.33 -4.63 7.90
C PHE A 66 2.28 -5.69 6.80
N GLU A 67 2.13 -5.30 5.54
CA GLU A 67 2.12 -6.20 4.40
C GLU A 67 3.41 -7.01 4.29
N ASN A 68 4.58 -6.37 4.39
CA ASN A 68 5.84 -7.09 4.32
C ASN A 68 5.96 -8.11 5.46
N CYS A 69 5.65 -7.71 6.69
CA CYS A 69 5.82 -8.56 7.88
C CYS A 69 4.78 -9.68 7.98
N ALA A 70 3.50 -9.36 7.71
CA ALA A 70 2.37 -10.25 7.94
C ALA A 70 1.98 -11.05 6.69
N PHE A 71 2.38 -10.62 5.49
CA PHE A 71 2.00 -11.26 4.24
C PHE A 71 3.20 -11.71 3.39
N TYR A 72 4.03 -10.80 2.88
CA TYR A 72 5.10 -11.18 1.94
C TYR A 72 6.14 -12.14 2.53
N GLN A 73 6.69 -11.82 3.70
CA GLN A 73 7.70 -12.69 4.33
C GLN A 73 7.15 -14.09 4.68
N PRO A 74 5.94 -14.22 5.26
CA PRO A 74 5.28 -15.51 5.42
C PRO A 74 4.99 -16.24 4.10
N LEU A 75 4.53 -15.54 3.06
CA LEU A 75 4.24 -16.14 1.76
C LEU A 75 5.50 -16.76 1.13
N LEU A 76 6.61 -16.03 1.10
CA LEU A 76 7.88 -16.52 0.58
C LEU A 76 8.32 -17.80 1.31
N LYS A 77 8.26 -17.80 2.64
CA LYS A 77 8.60 -18.99 3.46
C LYS A 77 7.69 -20.17 3.16
N LYS A 78 6.38 -19.93 3.00
CA LYS A 78 5.39 -20.96 2.66
C LYS A 78 5.71 -21.59 1.30
N MET A 79 5.97 -20.76 0.29
CA MET A 79 6.27 -21.21 -1.08
C MET A 79 7.60 -21.95 -1.16
N GLU A 80 8.65 -21.43 -0.52
CA GLU A 80 9.96 -22.08 -0.46
C GLU A 80 9.85 -23.44 0.26
N GLY A 81 9.11 -23.52 1.37
CA GLY A 81 8.85 -24.77 2.08
C GLY A 81 8.06 -25.81 1.27
N GLN A 82 7.35 -25.37 0.23
CA GLN A 82 6.64 -26.23 -0.72
C GLN A 82 7.49 -26.59 -1.95
N GLY A 83 8.74 -26.10 -2.03
CA GLY A 83 9.66 -26.37 -3.13
C GLY A 83 9.41 -25.53 -4.38
N PHE A 84 8.64 -24.44 -4.28
CA PHE A 84 8.49 -23.49 -5.38
C PHE A 84 9.74 -22.61 -5.51
N ASP A 85 10.08 -22.26 -6.75
CA ASP A 85 10.95 -21.13 -7.01
C ASP A 85 10.21 -19.84 -6.65
N ILE A 86 10.87 -18.97 -5.89
CA ILE A 86 10.29 -17.75 -5.32
C ILE A 86 10.85 -16.48 -5.98
N ASP A 87 11.72 -16.61 -6.99
CA ASP A 87 12.36 -15.45 -7.61
C ASP A 87 11.35 -14.53 -8.31
N ASP A 88 10.35 -15.08 -8.98
CA ASP A 88 9.24 -14.31 -9.58
C ASP A 88 8.47 -13.51 -8.51
N ILE A 89 8.26 -14.09 -7.32
CA ILE A 89 7.56 -13.41 -6.22
C ILE A 89 8.43 -12.31 -5.61
N LYS A 90 9.75 -12.50 -5.53
CA LYS A 90 10.66 -11.44 -5.09
C LYS A 90 10.69 -10.28 -6.08
N GLU A 91 10.68 -10.57 -7.38
CA GLU A 91 10.59 -9.53 -8.41
C GLU A 91 9.27 -8.76 -8.30
N PHE A 92 8.14 -9.48 -8.14
CA PHE A 92 6.85 -8.87 -7.86
C PHE A 92 6.89 -7.92 -6.65
N ILE A 93 7.44 -8.36 -5.51
CA ILE A 93 7.54 -7.53 -4.30
C ILE A 93 8.41 -6.27 -4.56
N ALA A 94 9.48 -6.41 -5.34
CA ALA A 94 10.32 -5.29 -5.71
C ALA A 94 9.57 -4.29 -6.61
N GLU A 95 8.70 -4.75 -7.50
CA GLU A 95 7.82 -3.89 -8.29
C GLU A 95 6.79 -3.17 -7.42
N MET A 96 6.12 -3.86 -6.49
CA MET A 96 5.17 -3.24 -5.57
C MET A 96 5.84 -2.15 -4.71
N THR A 97 7.10 -2.38 -4.32
CA THR A 97 7.91 -1.39 -3.61
C THR A 97 8.22 -0.16 -4.47
N LYS A 98 8.47 -0.33 -5.79
CA LYS A 98 8.66 0.80 -6.71
C LYS A 98 7.39 1.63 -6.84
N LEU A 99 6.24 0.99 -7.05
CA LEU A 99 4.94 1.68 -7.14
C LEU A 99 4.64 2.46 -5.86
N LEU A 100 4.85 1.84 -4.69
CA LEU A 100 4.71 2.47 -3.39
C LEU A 100 5.57 3.74 -3.27
N ASN A 101 6.82 3.69 -3.73
CA ASN A 101 7.74 4.82 -3.65
C ASN A 101 7.32 5.98 -4.56
N VAL A 102 6.73 5.72 -5.73
CA VAL A 102 6.16 6.79 -6.57
C VAL A 102 5.07 7.56 -5.81
N VAL A 103 4.19 6.84 -5.11
CA VAL A 103 3.13 7.45 -4.30
C VAL A 103 3.72 8.23 -3.10
N LYS A 104 4.75 7.69 -2.43
CA LYS A 104 5.44 8.40 -1.35
C LYS A 104 6.10 9.68 -1.84
N ASP A 105 6.81 9.63 -2.97
CA ASP A 105 7.50 10.77 -3.55
C ASP A 105 6.52 11.90 -3.91
N PHE A 106 5.34 11.56 -4.42
CA PHE A 106 4.26 12.53 -4.62
C PHE A 106 3.88 13.24 -3.31
N THR A 107 3.62 12.50 -2.22
CA THR A 107 3.18 13.10 -0.95
C THR A 107 4.24 14.03 -0.34
N GLN A 108 5.51 13.71 -0.54
CA GLN A 108 6.64 14.49 -0.02
C GLN A 108 6.91 15.74 -0.86
N ARG A 109 6.60 15.70 -2.16
CA ARG A 109 6.74 16.85 -3.07
C ARG A 109 5.82 18.02 -2.69
N TYR A 110 4.69 17.75 -2.06
CA TYR A 110 3.65 18.73 -1.72
C TYR A 110 3.49 18.89 -0.20
N ASP A 111 4.62 18.99 0.51
CA ASP A 111 4.66 19.10 1.98
C ASP A 111 4.25 20.47 2.54
N LYS A 112 3.96 21.43 1.65
CA LYS A 112 3.59 22.82 1.92
C LYS A 112 2.46 23.30 1.01
N ALA A 113 1.57 24.12 1.56
CA ALA A 113 0.38 24.59 0.84
C ALA A 113 0.74 25.50 -0.35
N GLU A 114 1.82 26.26 -0.24
CA GLU A 114 2.27 27.17 -1.31
C GLU A 114 2.68 26.40 -2.58
N MET A 115 3.22 25.18 -2.44
CA MET A 115 3.57 24.34 -3.60
C MET A 115 2.34 23.93 -4.40
N ILE A 116 1.22 23.70 -3.71
CA ILE A 116 -0.07 23.36 -4.31
C ILE A 116 -0.73 24.60 -4.92
N GLN A 117 -0.65 25.74 -4.23
CA GLN A 117 -1.21 27.02 -4.68
C GLN A 117 -0.51 27.55 -5.94
N ASN A 118 0.82 27.45 -5.98
CA ASN A 118 1.60 27.99 -7.08
C ASN A 118 1.43 27.19 -8.38
N ASP A 119 1.09 25.90 -8.29
CA ASP A 119 0.90 25.04 -9.45
C ASP A 119 -0.14 23.94 -9.19
N THR A 120 -1.40 24.37 -9.08
CA THR A 120 -2.54 23.46 -8.85
C THR A 120 -2.75 22.49 -10.01
N ALA A 121 -2.37 22.86 -11.24
CA ALA A 121 -2.49 22.00 -12.41
C ALA A 121 -1.51 20.82 -12.33
N SER A 122 -0.23 21.09 -12.05
CA SER A 122 0.74 20.02 -11.83
C SER A 122 0.38 19.17 -10.62
N PHE A 123 -0.05 19.78 -9.50
CA PHE A 123 -0.51 19.03 -8.34
C PHE A 123 -1.67 18.07 -8.67
N SER A 124 -2.67 18.54 -9.43
CA SER A 124 -3.82 17.71 -9.81
C SER A 124 -3.41 16.57 -10.75
N SER A 125 -2.47 16.83 -11.66
CA SER A 125 -1.91 15.82 -12.55
C SER A 125 -1.14 14.76 -11.77
N ASP A 126 -0.24 15.19 -10.88
CA ASP A 126 0.59 14.30 -10.06
C ASP A 126 -0.26 13.48 -9.08
N LEU A 127 -1.30 14.09 -8.48
CA LEU A 127 -2.26 13.36 -7.64
C LEU A 127 -2.97 12.26 -8.43
N SER A 128 -3.41 12.58 -9.65
CA SER A 128 -4.07 11.60 -10.51
C SER A 128 -3.14 10.44 -10.88
N ALA A 129 -1.86 10.74 -11.15
CA ALA A 129 -0.84 9.73 -11.39
C ALA A 129 -0.61 8.87 -10.13
N ALA A 130 -0.42 9.48 -8.96
CA ALA A 130 -0.24 8.74 -7.71
C ALA A 130 -1.43 7.84 -7.37
N MET A 131 -2.66 8.27 -7.65
CA MET A 131 -3.86 7.45 -7.51
C MET A 131 -3.84 6.24 -8.45
N ALA A 132 -3.40 6.41 -9.71
CA ALA A 132 -3.30 5.32 -10.68
C ALA A 132 -2.21 4.30 -10.31
N GLU A 133 -1.07 4.76 -9.79
CA GLU A 133 0.00 3.88 -9.31
C GLU A 133 -0.43 3.06 -8.08
N LEU A 134 -1.14 3.71 -7.14
CA LEU A 134 -1.73 3.01 -6.00
C LEU A 134 -2.75 1.96 -6.45
N GLU A 135 -3.62 2.28 -7.42
CA GLU A 135 -4.57 1.31 -7.97
C GLU A 135 -3.87 0.14 -8.63
N THR A 136 -2.83 0.41 -9.41
CA THR A 136 -2.04 -0.63 -10.09
C THR A 136 -1.42 -1.60 -9.09
N ARG A 137 -0.83 -1.07 -8.01
CA ARG A 137 -0.29 -1.89 -6.91
C ARG A 137 -1.38 -2.75 -6.28
N ILE A 138 -2.50 -2.15 -5.89
CA ILE A 138 -3.62 -2.84 -5.24
C ILE A 138 -4.16 -3.98 -6.11
N VAL A 139 -4.39 -3.72 -7.39
CA VAL A 139 -4.91 -4.74 -8.33
C VAL A 139 -3.88 -5.86 -8.50
N ALA A 140 -2.61 -5.53 -8.66
CA ALA A 140 -1.54 -6.52 -8.79
C ALA A 140 -1.43 -7.41 -7.54
N GLU A 141 -1.62 -6.85 -6.35
CA GLU A 141 -1.60 -7.60 -5.09
C GLU A 141 -2.83 -8.50 -4.94
N GLU A 142 -4.02 -7.92 -5.11
CA GLU A 142 -5.29 -8.60 -4.88
C GLU A 142 -5.59 -9.70 -5.91
N ASP A 143 -5.25 -9.49 -7.17
CA ASP A 143 -5.48 -10.44 -8.25
C ASP A 143 -4.26 -11.33 -8.52
N GLY A 144 -3.07 -10.90 -8.08
CA GLY A 144 -1.80 -11.58 -8.37
C GLY A 144 -1.32 -12.50 -7.26
N VAL A 145 -0.99 -11.96 -6.09
CA VAL A 145 -0.31 -12.74 -5.03
C VAL A 145 -1.20 -13.15 -3.87
N PHE A 146 -2.31 -12.44 -3.62
CA PHE A 146 -3.24 -12.79 -2.55
C PHE A 146 -3.89 -14.17 -2.78
N ILE A 147 -3.96 -14.64 -4.03
CA ILE A 147 -4.48 -15.98 -4.37
C ILE A 147 -3.60 -17.12 -3.86
N TYR A 148 -2.32 -16.86 -3.53
CA TYR A 148 -1.38 -17.87 -3.03
C TYR A 148 -1.38 -17.98 -1.49
N TRP A 149 -2.12 -17.11 -0.81
CA TRP A 149 -2.27 -17.10 0.65
C TRP A 149 -3.17 -18.22 1.16
#